data_AF-A0A0A2BD20-F1
#
_entry.id   AF-A0A0A2BD20-F1
#
_cell.length_a   1.000
_cell.length_b   1.000
_cell.length_c   1.000
_cell.angle_alpha   90.00
_cell.angle_beta   90.00
_cell.angle_gamma   90.00
#
_symmetry.space_group_name_H-M   'P 1'
#
loop_
_entity.id
_entity.type
_entity.pdbx_description
1 polymer ?
#
loop_
_entity_poly.entity_id
_entity_poly.type
_entity_poly.pdbx_seq_one_letter_code
_entity_poly.pdbx_strand_id
1 'polypeptide(L)'
;MNNKIIIHNQNNKFNFVEDSFYNHIHDILALVILKASKNGSLRVLDYGSNILPWANLKNKINIDKLKVFIYDPFCSNNKYERNIDDIQIDSSLESIMSRNYDLSIFGSSTQYIEGLFELLESNKNLLSKYILFTHTPLSIKKNFESLQFTGYKGKQYVRSIDELFTFFEIRGYEISFKSVIDNKFASVEKKYLDRTIYTNILFSKK
;
A
#
# COMPACT_ATOMS: atom_id res chain seq x y z
N MET A 1 -3.95 -5.14 19.74
CA MET A 1 -4.37 -6.19 18.77
C MET A 1 -3.19 -6.59 17.88
N ASN A 2 -2.50 -5.63 17.25
CA ASN A 2 -1.35 -5.87 16.37
C ASN A 2 -0.25 -6.77 16.98
N ASN A 3 0.11 -6.58 18.25
CA ASN A 3 1.14 -7.41 18.89
C ASN A 3 0.77 -8.90 18.92
N LYS A 4 -0.51 -9.27 19.08
CA LYS A 4 -0.92 -10.69 19.06
C LYS A 4 -0.75 -11.32 17.68
N ILE A 5 -1.10 -10.58 16.63
CA ILE A 5 -0.97 -11.04 15.25
C ILE A 5 0.51 -11.19 14.88
N ILE A 6 1.33 -10.18 15.20
CA ILE A 6 2.78 -10.22 14.96
C ILE A 6 3.41 -11.41 15.70
N ILE A 7 3.14 -11.57 17.00
CA ILE A 7 3.66 -12.69 17.79
C ILE A 7 3.19 -14.04 17.23
N HIS A 8 1.93 -14.16 16.81
CA HIS A 8 1.43 -15.39 16.20
C HIS A 8 2.19 -15.70 14.91
N ASN A 9 2.25 -14.74 13.98
CA ASN A 9 2.94 -14.90 12.70
C ASN A 9 4.44 -15.14 12.91
N GLN A 10 5.02 -14.64 14.00
CA GLN A 10 6.43 -14.88 14.30
C GLN A 10 6.74 -16.31 14.74
N ASN A 11 5.79 -16.95 15.44
CA ASN A 11 6.00 -18.22 16.12
C ASN A 11 5.30 -19.42 15.44
N ASN A 12 4.61 -19.22 14.32
CA ASN A 12 3.83 -20.26 13.64
C ASN A 12 4.15 -20.32 12.13
N LYS A 13 3.91 -21.49 11.52
CA LYS A 13 4.10 -21.70 10.08
C LYS A 13 2.98 -21.13 9.22
N PHE A 14 1.77 -21.03 9.77
CA PHE A 14 0.63 -20.40 9.12
C PHE A 14 0.32 -19.09 9.83
N ASN A 15 -0.17 -18.12 9.06
CA ASN A 15 -0.53 -16.82 9.61
C ASN A 15 -1.83 -16.88 10.41
N PHE A 16 -1.93 -15.91 11.32
CA PHE A 16 -3.17 -15.59 12.00
C PHE A 16 -4.25 -15.25 10.97
N VAL A 17 -5.46 -15.76 11.17
CA VAL A 17 -6.61 -15.41 10.33
C VAL A 17 -7.11 -14.03 10.76
N GLU A 18 -6.75 -13.01 9.99
CA GLU A 18 -7.21 -11.63 10.23
C GLU A 18 -8.68 -11.47 9.80
N ASP A 19 -9.42 -10.57 10.45
CA ASP A 19 -10.80 -10.27 10.05
C ASP A 19 -10.85 -9.54 8.69
N SER A 20 -12.02 -9.54 8.06
CA SER A 20 -12.30 -8.72 6.87
C SER A 20 -11.43 -9.10 5.65
N PHE A 21 -10.93 -8.12 4.90
CA PHE A 21 -10.21 -8.28 3.64
C PHE A 21 -8.68 -8.42 3.78
N TYR A 22 -8.12 -8.30 4.99
CA TYR A 22 -6.66 -8.21 5.17
C TYR A 22 -5.90 -9.45 4.66
N ASN A 23 -6.40 -10.66 4.90
CA ASN A 23 -5.79 -11.87 4.35
C ASN A 23 -5.64 -11.81 2.82
N HIS A 24 -6.67 -11.33 2.11
CA HIS A 24 -6.62 -11.17 0.65
C HIS A 24 -5.60 -10.12 0.21
N ILE A 25 -5.43 -9.03 0.97
CA ILE A 25 -4.39 -8.02 0.70
C ILE A 25 -3.00 -8.61 0.85
N HIS A 26 -2.78 -9.41 1.89
CA HIS A 26 -1.50 -10.10 2.11
C HIS A 26 -1.21 -11.12 1.01
N ASP A 27 -2.23 -11.82 0.51
CA ASP A 27 -2.08 -12.74 -0.62
C ASP A 27 -1.72 -12.00 -1.92
N ILE A 28 -2.39 -10.88 -2.21
CA ILE A 28 -2.06 -10.04 -3.37
C ILE A 28 -0.63 -9.52 -3.26
N LEU A 29 -0.24 -9.01 -2.08
CA LEU A 29 1.12 -8.51 -1.83
C LEU A 29 2.15 -9.61 -2.10
N ALA A 30 1.93 -10.82 -1.60
CA ALA A 30 2.82 -11.96 -1.82
C ALA A 30 2.98 -12.29 -3.31
N LEU A 31 1.88 -12.33 -4.07
CA LEU A 31 1.91 -12.61 -5.51
C LEU A 31 2.61 -11.51 -6.31
N VAL A 32 2.40 -10.25 -5.94
CA VAL A 32 3.06 -9.10 -6.59
C VAL A 32 4.56 -9.13 -6.33
N ILE A 33 4.97 -9.43 -5.10
CA ILE A 33 6.39 -9.58 -4.77
C ILE A 33 7.02 -10.74 -5.54
N LEU A 34 6.37 -11.91 -5.61
CA LEU A 34 6.88 -13.03 -6.41
C LEU A 34 7.03 -12.67 -7.89
N LYS A 35 6.12 -11.86 -8.45
CA LYS A 35 6.21 -11.35 -9.82
C LYS A 35 7.39 -10.39 -9.99
N ALA A 36 7.59 -9.48 -9.03
CA ALA A 36 8.64 -8.46 -9.10
C ALA A 36 10.05 -9.02 -8.83
N SER A 37 10.18 -9.98 -7.92
CA SER A 37 11.45 -10.59 -7.48
C SER A 37 12.09 -11.54 -8.48
N LYS A 38 11.51 -11.75 -9.68
CA LYS A 38 12.05 -12.67 -10.70
C LYS A 38 13.49 -12.37 -11.13
N ASN A 39 14.01 -11.17 -10.83
CA ASN A 39 15.31 -10.69 -11.32
C ASN A 39 16.39 -10.48 -10.22
N GLY A 40 16.17 -10.93 -8.97
CA GLY A 40 17.18 -10.80 -7.91
C GLY A 40 16.65 -10.17 -6.62
N SER A 41 17.47 -9.35 -5.96
CA SER A 41 17.05 -8.59 -4.78
C SER A 41 16.01 -7.54 -5.16
N LEU A 42 14.93 -7.44 -4.37
CA LEU A 42 13.83 -6.51 -4.60
C LEU A 42 13.84 -5.42 -3.55
N ARG A 43 13.94 -4.16 -3.99
CA ARG A 43 13.79 -2.98 -3.11
C ARG A 43 12.33 -2.52 -3.16
N VAL A 44 11.67 -2.58 -2.02
CA VAL A 44 10.25 -2.25 -1.89
C VAL A 44 10.06 -0.97 -1.09
N LEU A 45 9.34 0.00 -1.66
CA LEU A 45 8.75 1.10 -0.91
C LEU A 45 7.35 0.70 -0.46
N ASP A 46 7.04 0.89 0.82
CA ASP A 46 5.69 0.75 1.38
C ASP A 46 5.25 2.08 1.99
N TYR A 47 4.38 2.81 1.28
CA TYR A 47 4.04 4.19 1.61
C TYR A 47 2.88 4.24 2.61
N GLY A 48 3.15 4.68 3.84
CA GLY A 48 2.15 4.89 4.89
C GLY A 48 1.65 3.59 5.55
N SER A 49 2.53 2.60 5.69
CA SER A 49 2.24 1.28 6.24
C SER A 49 2.94 1.06 7.59
N ASN A 50 2.93 -0.19 8.08
CA ASN A 50 3.61 -0.60 9.31
C ASN A 50 4.18 -2.02 9.15
N ILE A 51 4.75 -2.59 10.22
CA ILE A 51 5.44 -3.90 10.16
C ILE A 51 4.49 -5.11 10.00
N LEU A 52 3.18 -4.96 10.25
CA LEU A 52 2.23 -6.07 10.30
C LEU A 52 2.13 -6.86 8.98
N PRO A 53 1.95 -6.23 7.79
CA PRO A 53 1.87 -6.97 6.53
C PRO A 53 3.13 -7.77 6.25
N TRP A 54 4.28 -7.28 6.70
CA TRP A 54 5.58 -7.91 6.50
C TRP A 54 5.81 -9.09 7.46
N ALA A 55 5.31 -8.98 8.70
CA ALA A 55 5.27 -10.10 9.63
C ALA A 55 4.39 -11.25 9.11
N ASN A 56 3.31 -10.93 8.40
CA ASN A 56 2.44 -11.89 7.73
C ASN A 56 3.14 -12.52 6.49
N LEU A 57 3.83 -11.71 5.70
CA LEU A 57 4.45 -12.12 4.45
C LEU A 57 5.50 -13.24 4.60
N LYS A 58 6.29 -13.22 5.69
CA LYS A 58 7.38 -14.17 5.92
C LYS A 58 6.94 -15.64 5.95
N ASN A 59 5.67 -15.90 6.29
CA ASN A 59 5.10 -17.24 6.30
C ASN A 59 4.42 -17.63 4.98
N LYS A 60 4.35 -16.70 4.02
CA LYS A 60 3.74 -16.92 2.69
C LYS A 60 4.78 -17.18 1.61
N ILE A 61 5.90 -16.45 1.63
CA ILE A 61 6.94 -16.51 0.60
C ILE A 61 8.33 -16.37 1.22
N ASN A 62 9.38 -16.77 0.49
CA ASN A 62 10.75 -16.45 0.88
C ASN A 62 10.97 -14.93 0.74
N ILE A 63 11.45 -14.29 1.82
CA ILE A 63 11.69 -12.85 1.89
C ILE A 63 13.17 -12.47 2.00
N ASP A 64 14.10 -13.43 1.93
CA ASP A 64 15.55 -13.24 2.19
C ASP A 64 16.23 -12.25 1.24
N LYS A 65 15.59 -11.95 0.11
CA LYS A 65 16.08 -11.02 -0.92
C LYS A 65 15.27 -9.72 -0.97
N LEU A 66 14.41 -9.47 0.02
CA LEU A 66 13.62 -8.24 0.11
C LEU A 66 14.34 -7.22 0.96
N LYS A 67 14.43 -5.99 0.45
CA LYS A 67 14.78 -4.83 1.25
C LYS A 67 13.60 -3.88 1.28
N VAL A 68 12.97 -3.75 2.44
CA VAL A 68 11.72 -3.02 2.60
C VAL A 68 11.98 -1.67 3.25
N PHE A 69 11.43 -0.62 2.66
CA PHE A 69 11.46 0.74 3.17
C PHE A 69 10.04 1.20 3.41
N ILE A 70 9.64 1.31 4.67
CA ILE A 70 8.32 1.78 5.08
C ILE A 70 8.41 3.28 5.34
N TYR A 71 7.58 4.06 4.68
CA TYR A 71 7.38 5.46 5.04
C TYR A 71 6.25 5.58 6.05
N ASP A 72 6.55 6.03 7.27
CA ASP A 72 5.55 6.34 8.30
C ASP A 72 5.88 7.71 8.91
N PRO A 73 5.23 8.80 8.47
CA PRO A 73 5.49 10.14 8.99
C PRO A 73 5.10 10.30 10.47
N PHE A 74 4.33 9.35 11.02
CA PHE A 74 3.89 9.36 12.42
C PHE A 74 4.73 8.43 13.31
N CYS A 75 5.72 7.73 12.74
CA CYS A 75 6.66 6.95 13.51
C CYS A 75 7.49 7.90 14.40
N SER A 76 7.15 7.99 15.68
CA SER A 76 8.01 8.62 16.67
C SER A 76 9.34 7.85 16.77
N ASN A 77 10.43 8.51 17.19
CA ASN A 77 11.76 7.91 17.37
C ASN A 77 11.80 6.67 18.31
N ASN A 78 10.68 6.31 18.94
CA ASN A 78 10.56 5.14 19.80
C ASN A 78 10.01 3.92 19.04
N LYS A 79 10.96 3.09 18.62
CA LYS A 79 10.91 1.62 18.56
C LYS A 79 9.55 1.04 18.17
N TYR A 80 9.22 1.04 16.88
CA TYR A 80 8.68 -0.20 16.34
C TYR A 80 9.70 -1.29 16.67
N GLU A 81 9.24 -2.38 17.27
CA GLU A 81 10.04 -3.59 17.43
C GLU A 81 10.65 -3.93 16.07
N ARG A 82 11.95 -3.66 15.91
CA ARG A 82 12.75 -3.90 14.70
C ARG A 82 13.01 -5.41 14.55
N ASN A 83 11.96 -6.20 14.65
CA ASN A 83 12.03 -7.66 14.78
C ASN A 83 11.88 -8.39 13.44
N ILE A 84 12.07 -7.69 12.32
CA ILE A 84 12.19 -8.30 11.00
C ILE A 84 13.45 -7.70 10.37
N ASP A 85 14.45 -8.57 10.15
CA ASP A 85 15.66 -8.21 9.43
C ASP A 85 15.30 -7.61 8.06
N ASP A 86 16.05 -6.60 7.61
CA ASP A 86 15.88 -5.91 6.33
C ASP A 86 14.64 -5.02 6.11
N ILE A 87 13.92 -4.65 7.18
CA ILE A 87 12.91 -3.57 7.16
C ILE A 87 13.48 -2.28 7.75
N GLN A 88 13.50 -1.22 6.94
CA GLN A 88 13.79 0.14 7.38
C GLN A 88 12.49 0.95 7.45
N ILE A 89 12.27 1.66 8.55
CA ILE A 89 11.14 2.59 8.71
C ILE A 89 11.71 4.01 8.70
N ASP A 90 11.23 4.84 7.78
CA ASP A 90 11.61 6.23 7.61
C ASP A 90 10.41 7.14 7.92
N SER A 91 10.61 8.14 8.78
CA SER A 91 9.63 9.21 9.01
C SER A 91 9.85 10.42 8.10
N SER A 92 11.01 10.50 7.43
CA SER A 92 11.37 11.58 6.52
C SER A 92 11.04 11.22 5.09
N LEU A 93 10.25 12.07 4.44
CA LEU A 93 9.96 11.98 3.01
C LEU A 93 11.27 12.09 2.18
N GLU A 94 12.21 12.95 2.59
CA GLU A 94 13.50 13.11 1.91
C GLU A 94 14.32 11.80 1.88
N SER A 95 14.32 11.07 3.01
CA SER A 95 14.97 9.76 3.12
C SER A 95 14.47 8.80 2.05
N ILE A 96 13.14 8.67 1.90
CA ILE A 96 12.57 7.74 0.92
C ILE A 96 12.72 8.22 -0.53
N MET A 97 12.73 9.54 -0.77
CA MET A 97 12.88 10.11 -2.11
C MET A 97 14.31 10.00 -2.64
N SER A 98 15.32 9.87 -1.77
CA SER A 98 16.72 9.70 -2.15
C SER A 98 17.09 8.33 -2.73
N ARG A 99 16.12 7.40 -2.82
CA ARG A 99 16.33 5.99 -3.17
C ARG A 99 15.48 5.57 -4.36
N ASN A 100 15.93 4.55 -5.07
CA ASN A 100 15.16 3.87 -6.10
C ASN A 100 14.55 2.58 -5.58
N TYR A 101 13.39 2.23 -6.13
CA TYR A 101 12.61 1.05 -5.77
C TYR A 101 12.21 0.28 -7.01
N ASP A 102 12.09 -1.03 -6.86
CA ASP A 102 11.60 -1.94 -7.90
C ASP A 102 10.07 -2.09 -7.82
N LEU A 103 9.54 -1.98 -6.59
CA LEU A 103 8.12 -2.02 -6.26
C LEU A 103 7.78 -0.89 -5.28
N SER A 104 6.74 -0.14 -5.58
CA SER A 104 6.15 0.87 -4.71
C SER A 104 4.73 0.44 -4.37
N ILE A 105 4.43 0.38 -3.08
CA ILE A 105 3.13 0.01 -2.55
C ILE A 105 2.50 1.26 -1.95
N PHE A 106 1.31 1.57 -2.43
CA PHE A 106 0.47 2.64 -1.95
C PHE A 106 -0.77 2.02 -1.30
N GLY A 107 -0.82 2.03 0.03
CA GLY A 107 -2.01 1.59 0.75
C GLY A 107 -3.11 2.65 0.78
N SER A 108 -4.12 2.40 1.62
CA SER A 108 -5.17 3.38 1.95
C SER A 108 -4.63 4.72 2.46
N SER A 109 -3.38 4.80 2.93
CA SER A 109 -2.73 6.05 3.36
C SER A 109 -2.78 7.16 2.31
N THR A 110 -2.77 6.81 1.02
CA THR A 110 -2.80 7.77 -0.09
C THR A 110 -4.10 8.57 -0.19
N GLN A 111 -5.18 8.08 0.42
CA GLN A 111 -6.45 8.80 0.47
C GLN A 111 -6.39 10.02 1.41
N TYR A 112 -5.35 10.16 2.24
CA TYR A 112 -5.20 11.30 3.16
C TYR A 112 -4.29 12.41 2.64
N ILE A 113 -3.73 12.23 1.45
CA ILE A 113 -2.85 13.21 0.79
C ILE A 113 -3.72 13.97 -0.19
N GLU A 114 -3.84 15.29 -0.12
CA GLU A 114 -4.64 16.07 -1.06
C GLU A 114 -4.02 16.08 -2.46
N GLY A 115 -2.76 16.53 -2.54
CA GLY A 115 -1.99 16.61 -3.78
C GLY A 115 -1.14 15.36 -4.07
N LEU A 116 -1.76 14.18 -4.07
CA LEU A 116 -1.03 12.91 -4.33
C LEU A 116 -0.34 12.92 -5.70
N PHE A 117 -1.03 13.38 -6.75
CA PHE A 117 -0.47 13.31 -8.10
C PHE A 117 0.65 14.32 -8.30
N GLU A 118 0.55 15.50 -7.70
CA GLU A 118 1.60 16.52 -7.64
C GLU A 118 2.82 16.01 -6.88
N LEU A 119 2.59 15.30 -5.76
CA LEU A 119 3.65 14.64 -4.98
C LEU A 119 4.36 13.59 -5.84
N LEU A 120 3.62 12.71 -6.51
CA LEU A 120 4.18 11.65 -7.35
C LEU A 120 4.90 12.20 -8.59
N GLU A 121 4.38 13.29 -9.17
CA GLU A 121 4.97 13.97 -10.31
C GLU A 121 6.31 14.63 -9.95
N SER A 122 6.35 15.29 -8.79
CA SER A 122 7.56 15.94 -8.28
C SER A 122 8.63 14.94 -7.83
N ASN A 123 8.22 13.70 -7.51
CA ASN A 123 9.09 12.69 -6.89
C ASN A 123 9.07 11.37 -7.67
N LYS A 124 9.64 11.40 -8.87
CA LYS A 124 9.66 10.25 -9.80
C LYS A 124 10.28 8.98 -9.21
N ASN A 125 11.15 9.09 -8.22
CA ASN A 125 11.74 7.93 -7.53
C ASN A 125 10.71 7.07 -6.77
N LEU A 126 9.54 7.65 -6.43
CA LEU A 126 8.41 6.91 -5.86
C LEU A 126 7.68 6.07 -6.92
N LEU A 127 7.92 6.32 -8.22
CA LEU A 127 7.30 5.63 -9.35
C LEU A 127 8.23 4.53 -9.88
N SER A 128 8.22 3.40 -9.18
CA SER A 128 8.99 2.19 -9.51
C SER A 128 8.43 1.41 -10.71
N LYS A 129 9.17 0.38 -11.16
CA LYS A 129 8.73 -0.50 -12.26
C LYS A 129 7.35 -1.12 -12.02
N TYR A 130 7.07 -1.57 -10.80
CA TYR A 130 5.76 -2.06 -10.38
C TYR A 130 5.17 -1.13 -9.34
N ILE A 131 3.89 -0.75 -9.49
CA ILE A 131 3.20 0.13 -8.55
C ILE A 131 1.90 -0.52 -8.14
N LEU A 132 1.77 -0.83 -6.86
CA LEU A 132 0.59 -1.49 -6.31
C LEU A 132 -0.19 -0.53 -5.42
N PHE A 133 -1.38 -0.14 -5.86
CA PHE A 133 -2.37 0.43 -4.96
C PHE A 133 -3.13 -0.72 -4.29
N THR A 134 -3.20 -0.72 -2.97
CA THR A 134 -3.96 -1.72 -2.22
C THR A 134 -5.06 -1.05 -1.40
N HIS A 135 -6.19 -1.74 -1.30
CA HIS A 135 -7.32 -1.39 -0.44
C HIS A 135 -7.57 0.13 -0.41
N THR A 136 -7.67 0.73 -1.59
CA THR A 136 -7.81 2.18 -1.78
C THR A 136 -9.21 2.47 -2.32
N PRO A 137 -9.97 3.41 -1.73
CA PRO A 137 -11.26 3.82 -2.25
C PRO A 137 -11.05 4.74 -3.45
N LEU A 138 -11.74 4.44 -4.54
CA LEU A 138 -11.78 5.26 -5.75
C LEU A 138 -13.21 5.55 -6.15
N SER A 139 -13.40 6.68 -6.81
CA SER A 139 -14.67 7.09 -7.40
C SER A 139 -14.79 6.51 -8.80
N ILE A 140 -15.93 5.93 -9.13
CA ILE A 140 -16.30 5.60 -10.52
C ILE A 140 -16.91 6.80 -11.26
N LYS A 141 -16.95 7.97 -10.62
CA LYS A 141 -17.40 9.24 -11.19
C LYS A 141 -16.29 10.29 -11.00
N LYS A 142 -16.65 11.48 -10.54
CA LYS A 142 -15.72 12.57 -10.22
C LYS A 142 -15.13 12.41 -8.81
N ASN A 143 -14.02 13.10 -8.57
CA ASN A 143 -13.38 13.21 -7.27
C ASN A 143 -14.34 13.77 -6.23
N PHE A 144 -14.19 13.34 -4.98
CA PHE A 144 -14.91 13.93 -3.85
C PHE A 144 -14.12 13.78 -2.56
N GLU A 145 -14.44 14.64 -1.60
CA GLU A 145 -14.00 14.51 -0.22
C GLU A 145 -15.08 13.81 0.61
N SER A 146 -14.63 12.93 1.50
CA SER A 146 -15.47 12.30 2.51
C SER A 146 -14.81 12.42 3.87
N LEU A 147 -15.60 12.40 4.93
CA LEU A 147 -15.08 12.13 6.27
C LEU A 147 -14.59 10.68 6.36
N GLN A 148 -13.57 10.45 7.18
CA GLN A 148 -13.09 9.13 7.56
C GLN A 148 -13.73 8.69 8.88
N PHE A 149 -14.20 7.46 8.93
CA PHE A 149 -14.89 6.88 10.11
C PHE A 149 -14.08 5.79 10.81
N THR A 150 -12.78 5.68 10.50
CA THR A 150 -11.84 4.73 11.14
C THR A 150 -10.99 5.42 12.21
N GLY A 151 -9.82 4.86 12.55
CA GLY A 151 -8.91 5.44 13.55
C GLY A 151 -8.39 6.85 13.22
N TYR A 152 -8.43 7.25 11.94
CA TYR A 152 -8.17 8.62 11.50
C TYR A 152 -9.48 9.40 11.37
N LYS A 153 -9.55 10.60 11.96
CA LYS A 153 -10.76 11.45 12.00
C LYS A 153 -10.73 12.63 11.01
N GLY A 154 -9.86 12.59 10.01
CA GLY A 154 -9.74 13.66 9.01
C GLY A 154 -10.57 13.40 7.74
N LYS A 155 -10.26 14.20 6.72
CA LYS A 155 -10.80 14.02 5.37
C LYS A 155 -10.05 12.91 4.64
N GLN A 156 -10.77 12.22 3.78
CA GLN A 156 -10.21 11.38 2.72
C GLN A 156 -10.58 11.95 1.35
N TYR A 157 -9.62 11.92 0.44
CA TYR A 157 -9.71 12.37 -0.94
C TYR A 157 -9.93 11.15 -1.84
N VAL A 158 -11.19 10.90 -2.20
CA VAL A 158 -11.57 9.77 -3.05
C VAL A 158 -11.46 10.20 -4.52
N ARG A 159 -10.41 9.73 -5.17
CA ARG A 159 -10.05 10.09 -6.55
C ARG A 159 -10.78 9.24 -7.57
N SER A 160 -11.01 9.80 -8.75
CA SER A 160 -11.56 9.08 -9.88
C SER A 160 -10.59 7.99 -10.33
N ILE A 161 -11.14 6.82 -10.65
CA ILE A 161 -10.36 5.74 -11.28
C ILE A 161 -9.78 6.17 -12.63
N ASP A 162 -10.51 7.00 -13.38
CA ASP A 162 -10.06 7.48 -14.69
C ASP A 162 -8.85 8.40 -14.54
N GLU A 163 -8.88 9.29 -13.55
CA GLU A 163 -7.74 10.18 -13.26
C GLU A 163 -6.49 9.38 -12.86
N LEU A 164 -6.65 8.36 -12.01
CA LEU A 164 -5.58 7.45 -11.63
C LEU A 164 -5.01 6.73 -12.86
N PHE A 165 -5.88 6.20 -13.72
CA PHE A 165 -5.48 5.48 -14.92
C PHE A 165 -4.75 6.38 -15.91
N THR A 166 -5.31 7.55 -16.22
CA THR A 166 -4.66 8.54 -17.09
C THR A 166 -3.31 8.97 -16.53
N PHE A 167 -3.19 9.23 -15.23
CA PHE A 167 -1.93 9.61 -14.60
C PHE A 167 -0.81 8.60 -14.87
N PHE A 168 -1.12 7.30 -14.76
CA PHE A 168 -0.14 6.23 -14.96
C PHE A 168 0.06 5.91 -16.45
N GLU A 169 -0.98 5.93 -17.26
CA GLU A 169 -0.92 5.64 -18.70
C GLU A 169 -0.01 6.62 -19.45
N ILE A 170 -0.18 7.94 -19.24
CA ILE A 170 0.68 8.95 -19.89
C ILE A 170 2.15 8.84 -19.47
N ARG A 171 2.41 8.14 -18.35
CA ARG A 171 3.74 7.84 -17.85
C ARG A 171 4.24 6.46 -18.30
N GLY A 172 3.58 5.81 -19.25
CA GLY A 172 4.02 4.53 -19.84
C GLY A 172 3.79 3.32 -18.94
N TYR A 173 2.85 3.40 -18.01
CA TYR A 173 2.40 2.25 -17.25
C TYR A 173 1.17 1.62 -17.90
N GLU A 174 1.01 0.32 -17.71
CA GLU A 174 -0.21 -0.43 -18.01
C GLU A 174 -0.78 -1.07 -16.75
N ILE A 175 -2.08 -1.31 -16.74
CA ILE A 175 -2.74 -2.05 -15.67
C ILE A 175 -2.49 -3.53 -15.90
N SER A 176 -1.74 -4.17 -15.00
CA SER A 176 -1.43 -5.61 -15.09
C SER A 176 -2.34 -6.47 -14.22
N PHE A 177 -3.00 -5.89 -13.22
CA PHE A 177 -3.95 -6.58 -12.35
C PHE A 177 -4.91 -5.60 -11.68
N LYS A 178 -6.17 -6.03 -11.47
CA LYS A 178 -7.15 -5.32 -10.65
C LYS A 178 -8.05 -6.31 -9.91
N SER A 179 -8.46 -5.96 -8.69
CA SER A 179 -9.44 -6.72 -7.91
C SER A 179 -10.27 -5.77 -7.04
N VAL A 180 -11.48 -6.19 -6.70
CA VAL A 180 -12.39 -5.40 -5.86
C VAL A 180 -12.50 -5.99 -4.47
N ILE A 181 -12.75 -5.12 -3.51
CA ILE A 181 -13.11 -5.40 -2.13
C ILE A 181 -14.53 -4.88 -1.92
N ASP A 182 -15.29 -5.52 -1.04
CA ASP A 182 -16.62 -5.05 -0.66
C ASP A 182 -16.56 -3.58 -0.23
N ASN A 183 -17.34 -2.73 -0.91
CA ASN A 183 -17.27 -1.27 -0.76
C ASN A 183 -17.71 -0.80 0.63
N LYS A 184 -18.41 -1.64 1.41
CA LYS A 184 -18.73 -1.34 2.81
C LYS A 184 -17.49 -1.07 3.67
N PHE A 185 -16.33 -1.57 3.25
CA PHE A 185 -15.06 -1.36 3.93
C PHE A 185 -14.33 -0.06 3.53
N ALA A 186 -14.79 0.63 2.48
CA ALA A 186 -14.19 1.88 2.02
C ALA A 186 -14.28 3.03 3.04
N SER A 187 -15.14 2.90 4.07
CA SER A 187 -15.27 3.87 5.16
C SER A 187 -15.60 5.30 4.70
N VAL A 188 -16.33 5.42 3.58
CA VAL A 188 -16.87 6.69 3.06
C VAL A 188 -18.25 7.00 3.65
N GLU A 189 -18.69 8.26 3.58
CA GLU A 189 -20.06 8.64 3.93
C GLU A 189 -21.06 7.86 3.07
N LYS A 190 -22.21 7.47 3.65
CA LYS A 190 -23.24 6.66 2.98
C LYS A 190 -23.69 7.22 1.63
N LYS A 191 -23.73 8.55 1.48
CA LYS A 191 -24.10 9.27 0.24
C LYS A 191 -23.10 9.12 -0.92
N TYR A 192 -21.94 8.53 -0.65
CA TYR A 192 -20.87 8.30 -1.62
C TYR A 192 -20.66 6.82 -1.96
N LEU A 193 -21.31 5.89 -1.24
CA LEU A 193 -21.06 4.46 -1.37
C LEU A 193 -21.39 3.91 -2.76
N ASP A 194 -22.44 4.44 -3.40
CA ASP A 194 -22.90 4.06 -4.75
C ASP A 194 -21.91 4.40 -5.87
N ARG A 195 -21.05 5.39 -5.64
CA ARG A 195 -20.03 5.85 -6.57
C ARG A 195 -18.61 5.48 -6.12
N THR A 196 -18.47 4.69 -5.06
CA THR A 196 -17.17 4.27 -4.52
C THR A 196 -16.94 2.80 -4.82
N ILE A 197 -15.78 2.51 -5.40
CA ILE A 197 -15.20 1.17 -5.47
C ILE A 197 -14.02 1.08 -4.51
N TYR A 198 -13.86 -0.08 -3.89
CA TYR A 198 -12.71 -0.36 -3.04
C TYR A 198 -11.85 -1.39 -3.73
N THR A 199 -10.59 -1.07 -4.01
CA THR A 199 -9.85 -1.82 -5.05
C THR A 199 -8.38 -2.00 -4.72
N ASN A 200 -7.80 -3.02 -5.34
CA ASN A 200 -6.37 -3.20 -5.52
C ASN A 200 -6.04 -3.11 -7.00
N ILE A 201 -5.02 -2.32 -7.36
CA ILE A 201 -4.62 -2.10 -8.75
C ILE A 201 -3.09 -2.19 -8.84
N LEU A 202 -2.59 -3.06 -9.71
CA LEU A 202 -1.18 -3.15 -10.05
C LEU A 202 -0.93 -2.51 -11.41
N PHE A 203 -0.06 -1.51 -11.43
CA PHE A 203 0.53 -0.96 -12.64
C PHE A 203 1.92 -1.57 -12.87
N SER A 204 2.26 -1.84 -14.13
CA SER A 204 3.62 -2.19 -14.55
C SER A 204 4.11 -1.23 -15.61
N LYS A 205 5.37 -0.81 -15.51
CA LYS A 205 6.02 -0.04 -16.56
C LYS A 205 6.18 -0.91 -17.82
N LYS A 206 5.79 -0.37 -18.98
CA LYS A 206 6.03 -0.98 -20.30
C LYS A 206 7.53 -1.10 -20.59
#